data_AF-E1QKB2-F1
#
_entry.id   AF-E1QKB2-F1
#
_cell.length_a   1.000
_cell.length_b   1.000
_cell.length_c   1.000
_cell.angle_alpha   90.00
_cell.angle_beta   90.00
_cell.angle_gamma   90.00
#
_symmetry.space_group_name_H-M   'P 1'
#
loop_
_entity.id
_entity.type
_entity.pdbx_description
1 polymer ?
#
loop_
_entity_poly.entity_id
_entity_poly.type
_entity_poly.pdbx_seq_one_letter_code
_entity_poly.pdbx_strand_id
1 'polypeptide(L)'
;MAAKRRNALAFRVLAVALAVAAGQGLAASGEPSALEAMIARHDSGRCQSCHPEIYEQWARSQHARPLMGLGGFNFMAKYLAEGPFAVARPEDATRANFPCAKCHLPQLLTADDQAASELAQVVWRDDKAVIAKLGIGCLVCHQDKAVVHHPPRAETIYAPQAQDGPHEGAVASLERSPFMASPAFCGQCHGLGPNFEFSPPVQCATLYGSYLHAYVAGGGTSTCIDCHMQGADHEFKPNFADRPATAKLYQAALPMEASVLPLVFQPGDRPRQALVALEVVIANNAGHRLPDG
;
A
#
# COMPACT_ATOMS: atom_id res chain seq x y z
N MET A 1 -43.02 -81.03 35.47
CA MET A 1 -42.09 -81.12 34.32
C MET A 1 -42.05 -79.73 33.70
N ALA A 2 -40.94 -78.98 33.79
CA ALA A 2 -39.79 -79.04 32.85
C ALA A 2 -40.25 -78.70 31.40
N ALA A 3 -40.17 -77.47 30.87
CA ALA A 3 -39.10 -76.46 30.78
C ALA A 3 -38.05 -76.71 29.68
N LYS A 4 -37.60 -75.63 29.00
CA LYS A 4 -36.44 -75.54 28.04
C LYS A 4 -36.73 -76.19 26.66
N ARG A 5 -36.04 -75.92 25.53
CA ARG A 5 -34.91 -75.05 25.06
C ARG A 5 -35.04 -74.95 23.51
N ARG A 6 -34.31 -74.18 22.66
CA ARG A 6 -33.22 -73.16 22.70
C ARG A 6 -33.31 -72.36 21.36
N ASN A 7 -32.78 -71.12 21.29
CA ASN A 7 -32.03 -70.48 20.16
C ASN A 7 -32.48 -69.00 20.00
N ALA A 8 -31.75 -67.94 20.41
CA ALA A 8 -30.33 -67.62 20.57
C ALA A 8 -29.63 -67.07 19.31
N LEU A 9 -28.74 -66.08 19.53
CA LEU A 9 -28.07 -65.16 18.60
C LEU A 9 -29.00 -64.04 18.05
N ALA A 10 -28.58 -62.77 17.93
CA ALA A 10 -27.26 -62.16 18.21
C ALA A 10 -27.36 -60.77 18.88
N PHE A 11 -26.28 -60.37 19.55
CA PHE A 11 -26.10 -59.11 20.29
C PHE A 11 -25.22 -58.14 19.48
N ARG A 12 -25.45 -56.82 19.63
CA ARG A 12 -24.50 -55.70 19.47
C ARG A 12 -23.68 -55.54 18.16
N VAL A 13 -24.02 -54.49 17.41
CA VAL A 13 -23.07 -53.51 16.82
C VAL A 13 -23.69 -52.14 17.08
N LEU A 14 -23.30 -51.43 18.15
CA LEU A 14 -22.20 -50.45 18.25
C LEU A 14 -22.58 -49.07 17.65
N ALA A 15 -22.57 -48.05 18.52
CA ALA A 15 -22.91 -46.69 18.17
C ALA A 15 -21.71 -45.96 17.54
N VAL A 16 -21.88 -45.44 16.31
CA VAL A 16 -21.22 -44.21 15.83
C VAL A 16 -22.20 -43.47 14.90
N ALA A 17 -22.90 -42.49 15.46
CA ALA A 17 -23.57 -41.43 14.71
C ALA A 17 -23.36 -40.13 15.49
N LEU A 18 -22.09 -39.71 15.52
CA LEU A 18 -21.63 -38.53 16.26
C LEU A 18 -22.19 -37.25 15.62
N ALA A 19 -22.69 -36.36 16.48
CA ALA A 19 -22.54 -34.91 16.37
C ALA A 19 -22.61 -34.28 14.95
N VAL A 20 -23.83 -34.12 14.43
CA VAL A 20 -24.13 -33.10 13.40
C VAL A 20 -25.02 -32.04 14.04
N ALA A 21 -24.77 -30.77 13.71
CA ALA A 21 -25.55 -29.58 14.12
C ALA A 21 -25.42 -29.06 15.57
N ALA A 22 -24.28 -29.29 16.24
CA ALA A 22 -23.80 -28.44 17.35
C ALA A 22 -22.62 -27.52 16.92
N GLY A 23 -22.47 -27.31 15.61
CA GLY A 23 -21.42 -26.49 14.99
C GLY A 23 -21.79 -25.03 14.82
N GLN A 24 -22.53 -24.43 15.76
CA GLN A 24 -22.44 -22.98 15.94
C GLN A 24 -21.14 -22.73 16.68
N GLY A 25 -20.12 -22.29 15.94
CA GLY A 25 -18.82 -22.01 16.52
C GLY A 25 -18.97 -21.04 17.67
N LEU A 26 -18.32 -21.34 18.80
CA LEU A 26 -18.05 -20.31 19.80
C LEU A 26 -17.21 -19.26 19.10
N ALA A 27 -17.84 -18.15 18.72
CA ALA A 27 -17.11 -16.93 18.43
C ALA A 27 -16.30 -16.64 19.70
N ALA A 28 -14.97 -16.67 19.58
CA ALA A 28 -14.11 -16.38 20.71
C ALA A 28 -14.34 -14.93 21.11
N SER A 29 -15.10 -14.72 22.19
CA SER A 29 -15.33 -13.40 22.79
C SER A 29 -14.11 -12.97 23.61
N GLY A 30 -12.95 -12.97 22.96
CA GLY A 30 -11.78 -12.26 23.42
C GLY A 30 -11.83 -10.81 22.92
N GLU A 31 -11.14 -9.92 23.64
CA GLU A 31 -10.80 -8.62 23.08
C GLU A 31 -10.02 -8.81 21.77
N PRO A 32 -10.26 -7.98 20.73
CA PRO A 32 -9.54 -8.07 19.46
C PRO A 32 -8.03 -7.86 19.68
N SER A 33 -7.23 -8.51 18.84
CA SER A 33 -5.77 -8.32 18.87
C SER A 33 -5.38 -6.87 18.57
N ALA A 34 -4.16 -6.44 18.91
CA ALA A 34 -3.71 -5.07 18.67
C ALA A 34 -3.72 -4.72 17.16
N LEU A 35 -3.35 -5.67 16.31
CA LEU A 35 -3.43 -5.62 14.86
C LEU A 35 -4.88 -5.63 14.36
N GLU A 36 -5.75 -6.47 14.91
CA GLU A 36 -7.18 -6.50 14.55
C GLU A 36 -7.89 -5.19 14.90
N ALA A 37 -7.61 -4.61 16.06
CA ALA A 37 -8.11 -3.30 16.47
C ALA A 37 -7.59 -2.18 15.54
N MET A 38 -6.31 -2.24 15.12
CA MET A 38 -5.75 -1.32 14.14
C MET A 38 -6.42 -1.46 12.76
N ILE A 39 -6.63 -2.69 12.27
CA ILE A 39 -7.36 -2.95 11.01
C ILE A 39 -8.78 -2.40 11.12
N ALA A 40 -9.50 -2.75 12.18
CA ALA A 40 -10.88 -2.30 12.40
C ALA A 40 -10.97 -0.78 12.46
N ARG A 41 -10.05 -0.08 13.16
CA ARG A 41 -10.02 1.40 13.21
C ARG A 41 -9.88 2.04 11.83
N HIS A 42 -9.03 1.50 10.95
CA HIS A 42 -8.73 2.11 9.64
C HIS A 42 -9.50 1.49 8.47
N ASP A 43 -10.41 0.55 8.73
CA ASP A 43 -11.24 -0.07 7.70
C ASP A 43 -12.04 0.99 6.92
N SER A 44 -11.78 1.02 5.62
CA SER A 44 -12.40 1.93 4.66
C SER A 44 -13.72 1.39 4.11
N GLY A 45 -14.08 0.14 4.39
CA GLY A 45 -15.39 -0.42 4.04
C GLY A 45 -16.56 0.39 4.63
N ARG A 46 -16.37 1.01 5.81
CA ARG A 46 -17.33 1.95 6.41
C ARG A 46 -17.68 3.15 5.51
N CYS A 47 -16.78 3.53 4.60
CA CYS A 47 -16.95 4.67 3.70
C CYS A 47 -17.71 4.28 2.42
N GLN A 48 -17.69 3.00 2.04
CA GLN A 48 -18.22 2.51 0.76
C GLN A 48 -19.74 2.76 0.61
N SER A 49 -20.51 2.70 1.69
CA SER A 49 -21.98 2.90 1.63
C SER A 49 -22.39 4.31 1.20
N CYS A 50 -21.57 5.33 1.52
CA CYS A 50 -21.84 6.73 1.18
C CYS A 50 -20.94 7.24 0.04
N HIS A 51 -19.77 6.63 -0.16
CA HIS A 51 -18.78 7.01 -1.18
C HIS A 51 -18.33 5.83 -2.04
N PRO A 52 -19.26 5.13 -2.74
CA PRO A 52 -18.94 3.90 -3.47
C PRO A 52 -17.91 4.12 -4.58
N GLU A 53 -18.05 5.17 -5.39
CA GLU A 53 -17.15 5.46 -6.51
C GLU A 53 -15.71 5.73 -6.05
N ILE A 54 -15.54 6.55 -4.98
CA ILE A 54 -14.24 6.85 -4.37
C ILE A 54 -13.62 5.58 -3.77
N TYR A 55 -14.43 4.76 -3.09
CA TYR A 55 -13.97 3.49 -2.53
C TYR A 55 -13.51 2.52 -3.64
N GLU A 56 -14.24 2.40 -4.74
CA GLU A 56 -13.86 1.56 -5.88
C GLU A 56 -12.58 2.04 -6.58
N GLN A 57 -12.39 3.36 -6.72
CA GLN A 57 -11.16 3.95 -7.23
C GLN A 57 -9.97 3.61 -6.30
N TRP A 58 -10.11 3.90 -5.00
CA TRP A 58 -9.09 3.59 -3.99
C TRP A 58 -8.73 2.11 -3.95
N ALA A 59 -9.73 1.21 -3.98
CA ALA A 59 -9.54 -0.24 -3.91
C ALA A 59 -8.70 -0.80 -5.07
N ARG A 60 -8.67 -0.14 -6.24
CA ARG A 60 -7.81 -0.52 -7.38
C ARG A 60 -6.37 -0.03 -7.23
N SER A 61 -6.15 1.06 -6.51
CA SER A 61 -4.84 1.70 -6.31
C SER A 61 -3.84 0.79 -5.59
N GLN A 62 -2.58 1.23 -5.52
CA GLN A 62 -1.58 0.60 -4.64
C GLN A 62 -1.71 1.05 -3.18
N HIS A 63 -2.38 2.18 -2.91
CA HIS A 63 -2.63 2.65 -1.54
C HIS A 63 -3.57 1.72 -0.77
N ALA A 64 -4.47 1.00 -1.43
CA ALA A 64 -5.28 -0.05 -0.80
C ALA A 64 -4.48 -1.32 -0.40
N ARG A 65 -3.26 -1.48 -0.91
CA ARG A 65 -2.43 -2.70 -0.78
C ARG A 65 -0.92 -2.40 -0.66
N PRO A 66 -0.52 -1.46 0.22
CA PRO A 66 0.82 -0.88 0.24
C PRO A 66 1.91 -1.89 0.63
N LEU A 67 1.56 -2.96 1.33
CA LEU A 67 2.46 -4.06 1.71
C LEU A 67 2.56 -5.16 0.64
N MET A 68 1.81 -5.07 -0.46
CA MET A 68 1.81 -6.06 -1.55
C MET A 68 2.34 -5.47 -2.84
N GLY A 69 3.50 -5.97 -3.28
CA GLY A 69 4.05 -5.69 -4.60
C GLY A 69 3.23 -6.27 -5.74
N LEU A 70 3.69 -6.05 -6.98
CA LEU A 70 3.05 -6.58 -8.19
C LEU A 70 2.87 -8.11 -8.10
N GLY A 71 1.69 -8.60 -8.45
CA GLY A 71 1.35 -10.02 -8.32
C GLY A 71 1.11 -10.52 -6.89
N GLY A 72 0.96 -9.62 -5.90
CA GLY A 72 0.76 -10.01 -4.50
C GLY A 72 2.04 -10.51 -3.83
N PHE A 73 3.19 -9.96 -4.21
CA PHE A 73 4.49 -10.28 -3.61
C PHE A 73 4.69 -9.53 -2.29
N ASN A 74 4.88 -10.26 -1.20
CA ASN A 74 5.21 -9.72 0.12
C ASN A 74 6.74 -9.73 0.30
N PHE A 75 7.37 -8.57 0.13
CA PHE A 75 8.83 -8.46 0.29
C PHE A 75 9.27 -8.44 1.77
N MET A 76 8.35 -8.13 2.69
CA MET A 76 8.67 -7.86 4.09
C MET A 76 8.99 -9.15 4.87
N ALA A 77 8.45 -10.29 4.46
CA ALA A 77 8.76 -11.61 5.06
C ALA A 77 10.28 -11.87 5.09
N LYS A 78 10.93 -11.77 3.93
CA LYS A 78 12.39 -11.96 3.82
C LYS A 78 13.16 -10.88 4.58
N TYR A 79 12.70 -9.64 4.53
CA TYR A 79 13.38 -8.50 5.14
C TYR A 79 13.38 -8.55 6.68
N LEU A 80 12.30 -9.05 7.29
CA LEU A 80 12.20 -9.26 8.74
C LEU A 80 12.90 -10.55 9.21
N ALA A 81 13.20 -11.49 8.32
CA ALA A 81 13.91 -12.73 8.64
C ALA A 81 15.44 -12.62 8.44
N GLU A 82 15.89 -11.94 7.37
CA GLU A 82 17.29 -11.90 6.93
C GLU A 82 17.85 -10.48 6.71
N GLY A 83 16.99 -9.45 6.73
CA GLY A 83 17.36 -8.08 6.38
C GLY A 83 17.99 -7.28 7.52
N PRO A 84 18.32 -6.00 7.27
CA PRO A 84 18.99 -5.14 8.25
C PRO A 84 18.16 -4.80 9.50
N PHE A 85 16.86 -5.10 9.48
CA PHE A 85 15.91 -4.90 10.58
C PHE A 85 15.34 -6.23 11.09
N ALA A 86 16.01 -7.34 10.78
CA ALA A 86 15.56 -8.69 11.10
C ALA A 86 15.40 -8.93 12.60
N VAL A 87 14.52 -9.87 12.92
CA VAL A 87 14.27 -10.38 14.27
C VAL A 87 14.52 -11.88 14.32
N ALA A 88 14.98 -12.38 15.47
CA ALA A 88 15.21 -13.81 15.65
C ALA A 88 13.89 -14.61 15.64
N ARG A 89 12.80 -13.98 16.10
CA ARG A 89 11.43 -14.49 16.11
C ARG A 89 10.48 -13.32 15.86
N PRO A 90 9.31 -13.52 15.22
CA PRO A 90 8.42 -12.42 14.91
C PRO A 90 7.79 -11.81 16.16
N GLU A 91 7.68 -12.57 17.26
CA GLU A 91 7.16 -12.06 18.53
C GLU A 91 8.05 -10.97 19.13
N ASP A 92 9.35 -10.98 18.82
CA ASP A 92 10.34 -10.00 19.29
C ASP A 92 10.32 -8.68 18.50
N ALA A 93 9.46 -8.56 17.47
CA ALA A 93 9.40 -7.37 16.63
C ALA A 93 8.69 -6.18 17.31
N THR A 94 9.33 -5.02 17.19
CA THR A 94 8.81 -3.71 17.63
C THR A 94 8.64 -2.79 16.42
N ARG A 95 8.02 -1.61 16.58
CA ARG A 95 7.92 -0.61 15.50
C ARG A 95 9.27 -0.21 14.92
N ALA A 96 10.36 -0.31 15.69
CA ALA A 96 11.72 -0.05 15.20
C ALA A 96 12.16 -1.01 14.08
N ASN A 97 11.58 -2.22 14.01
CA ASN A 97 11.83 -3.18 12.95
C ASN A 97 11.07 -2.86 11.63
N PHE A 98 10.19 -1.85 11.65
CA PHE A 98 9.35 -1.45 10.53
C PHE A 98 9.57 0.01 10.09
N PRO A 99 10.79 0.44 9.71
CA PRO A 99 11.01 1.78 9.16
C PRO A 99 10.18 2.03 7.90
N CYS A 100 9.96 0.98 7.10
CA CYS A 100 9.10 0.99 5.92
C CYS A 100 7.65 1.39 6.24
N ALA A 101 7.17 1.18 7.47
CA ALA A 101 5.83 1.56 7.86
C ALA A 101 5.59 3.08 7.79
N LYS A 102 6.65 3.92 7.84
CA LYS A 102 6.52 5.37 7.60
C LYS A 102 5.74 5.70 6.34
N CYS A 103 5.93 4.91 5.29
CA CYS A 103 5.26 5.08 3.99
C CYS A 103 4.23 3.98 3.71
N HIS A 104 4.51 2.72 4.05
CA HIS A 104 3.69 1.57 3.67
C HIS A 104 2.63 1.15 4.69
N LEU A 105 2.72 1.59 5.95
CA LEU A 105 1.71 1.31 6.99
C LEU A 105 1.75 2.37 8.10
N PRO A 106 1.53 3.66 7.78
CA PRO A 106 1.80 4.75 8.71
C PRO A 106 0.99 4.71 10.01
N GLN A 107 -0.15 4.04 10.03
CA GLN A 107 -0.94 3.76 11.25
C GLN A 107 -0.17 2.93 12.30
N LEU A 108 0.83 2.15 11.88
CA LEU A 108 1.68 1.38 12.80
C LEU A 108 2.59 2.28 13.64
N LEU A 109 2.96 3.47 13.15
CA LEU A 109 3.84 4.38 13.89
C LEU A 109 3.21 4.84 15.21
N THR A 110 1.89 5.00 15.24
CA THR A 110 1.09 5.43 16.39
C THR A 110 0.43 4.27 17.14
N ALA A 111 0.63 3.03 16.67
CA ALA A 111 0.21 1.82 17.37
C ALA A 111 1.17 1.45 18.52
N ASP A 112 0.76 0.47 19.31
CA ASP A 112 1.63 -0.20 20.28
C ASP A 112 2.57 -1.22 19.60
N ASP A 113 3.69 -1.55 20.26
CA ASP A 113 4.64 -2.55 19.76
C ASP A 113 4.04 -3.97 19.68
N GLN A 114 2.98 -4.29 20.44
CA GLN A 114 2.21 -5.54 20.24
C GLN A 114 1.64 -5.64 18.81
N ALA A 115 1.17 -4.53 18.21
CA ALA A 115 0.68 -4.55 16.83
C ALA A 115 1.80 -4.81 15.81
N ALA A 116 3.04 -4.39 16.11
CA ALA A 116 4.22 -4.68 15.28
C ALA A 116 4.64 -6.15 15.39
N SER A 117 4.59 -6.72 16.60
CA SER A 117 4.83 -8.15 16.88
C SER A 117 3.81 -9.04 16.16
N GLU A 118 2.51 -8.72 16.26
CA GLU A 118 1.44 -9.42 15.55
C GLU A 118 1.55 -9.27 14.02
N LEU A 119 1.93 -8.08 13.53
CA LEU A 119 2.20 -7.86 12.11
C LEU A 119 3.38 -8.69 11.60
N ALA A 120 4.47 -8.79 12.36
CA ALA A 120 5.63 -9.60 11.98
C ALA A 120 5.24 -11.07 11.81
N GLN A 121 4.39 -11.61 12.69
CA GLN A 121 3.88 -12.98 12.58
C GLN A 121 3.04 -13.18 11.32
N VAL A 122 2.12 -12.25 11.03
CA VAL A 122 1.29 -12.24 9.80
C VAL A 122 2.17 -12.18 8.54
N VAL A 123 3.19 -11.33 8.55
CA VAL A 123 4.14 -11.15 7.44
C VAL A 123 5.01 -12.39 7.23
N TRP A 124 5.53 -13.02 8.29
CA TRP A 124 6.31 -14.26 8.22
C TRP A 124 5.50 -15.46 7.72
N ARG A 125 4.20 -15.54 8.06
CA ARG A 125 3.28 -16.57 7.54
C ARG A 125 2.84 -16.33 6.08
N ASP A 126 3.21 -15.18 5.49
CA ASP A 126 2.69 -14.68 4.21
C ASP A 126 1.14 -14.70 4.15
N ASP A 127 0.48 -14.31 5.25
CA ASP A 127 -0.98 -14.30 5.34
C ASP A 127 -1.58 -13.11 4.57
N LYS A 128 -1.71 -13.30 3.25
CA LYS A 128 -2.22 -12.29 2.32
C LYS A 128 -3.66 -11.88 2.62
N ALA A 129 -4.46 -12.71 3.29
CA ALA A 129 -5.84 -12.39 3.64
C ALA A 129 -5.91 -11.33 4.76
N VAL A 130 -4.93 -11.33 5.68
CA VAL A 130 -4.76 -10.26 6.67
C VAL A 130 -3.99 -9.07 6.08
N ILE A 131 -2.90 -9.32 5.34
CA ILE A 131 -2.09 -8.23 4.73
C ILE A 131 -2.91 -7.38 3.76
N ALA A 132 -3.84 -7.97 3.01
CA ALA A 132 -4.73 -7.22 2.10
C ALA A 132 -5.69 -6.25 2.79
N LYS A 133 -5.89 -6.36 4.12
CA LYS A 133 -6.70 -5.41 4.91
C LYS A 133 -5.90 -4.21 5.41
N LEU A 134 -4.57 -4.26 5.32
CA LEU A 134 -3.64 -3.25 5.82
C LEU A 134 -3.33 -2.19 4.76
N GLY A 135 -4.36 -1.40 4.41
CA GLY A 135 -4.27 -0.31 3.45
C GLY A 135 -3.82 1.03 4.05
N ILE A 136 -3.29 1.92 3.20
CA ILE A 136 -3.34 3.37 3.39
C ILE A 136 -4.79 3.78 3.04
N GLY A 137 -5.68 3.58 4.00
CA GLY A 137 -7.12 3.75 3.85
C GLY A 137 -7.59 5.21 3.97
N CYS A 138 -8.90 5.42 3.85
CA CYS A 138 -9.53 6.74 3.91
C CYS A 138 -9.09 7.53 5.16
N LEU A 139 -9.11 6.91 6.34
CA LEU A 139 -8.73 7.58 7.60
C LEU A 139 -7.22 7.85 7.72
N VAL A 140 -6.36 7.09 7.02
CA VAL A 140 -4.92 7.42 7.00
C VAL A 140 -4.70 8.75 6.30
N CYS A 141 -5.32 8.96 5.14
CA CYS A 141 -5.20 10.19 4.35
C CYS A 141 -6.03 11.35 4.94
N HIS A 142 -7.29 11.10 5.30
CA HIS A 142 -8.26 12.11 5.76
C HIS A 142 -8.28 12.31 7.28
N GLN A 143 -7.44 11.63 8.06
CA GLN A 143 -7.27 11.88 9.50
C GLN A 143 -5.78 11.91 9.87
N ASP A 144 -5.09 10.76 9.89
CA ASP A 144 -3.74 10.66 10.48
C ASP A 144 -2.66 11.51 9.77
N LYS A 145 -2.81 11.74 8.46
CA LYS A 145 -1.87 12.51 7.61
C LYS A 145 -2.41 13.84 7.12
N ALA A 146 -3.62 14.21 7.50
CA ALA A 146 -4.30 15.39 6.97
C ALA A 146 -3.78 16.72 7.54
N VAL A 147 -3.16 16.69 8.72
CA VAL A 147 -2.67 17.87 9.45
C VAL A 147 -1.25 17.63 9.96
N VAL A 148 -0.42 18.68 9.99
CA VAL A 148 1.04 18.57 10.28
C VAL A 148 1.54 19.42 11.45
N HIS A 149 0.69 20.27 12.04
CA HIS A 149 1.07 21.17 13.14
C HIS A 149 0.45 20.79 14.49
N HIS A 150 -0.47 19.84 14.51
CA HIS A 150 -1.14 19.31 15.70
C HIS A 150 -1.64 17.88 15.40
N PRO A 151 -1.93 17.06 16.42
CA PRO A 151 -2.66 15.81 16.22
C PRO A 151 -4.02 16.06 15.55
N PRO A 152 -4.53 15.13 14.71
CA PRO A 152 -5.89 15.23 14.18
C PRO A 152 -6.92 15.18 15.32
N ARG A 153 -8.06 15.87 15.13
CA ARG A 153 -9.16 15.79 16.09
C ARG A 153 -9.82 14.41 16.05
N ALA A 154 -10.26 13.94 17.23
CA ALA A 154 -11.05 12.73 17.35
C ALA A 154 -12.40 12.93 16.63
N GLU A 155 -12.89 11.87 15.97
CA GLU A 155 -14.19 11.87 15.26
C GLU A 155 -14.30 12.95 14.15
N THR A 156 -13.15 13.39 13.62
CA THR A 156 -13.02 14.34 12.52
C THR A 156 -12.36 13.68 11.32
N ILE A 157 -12.87 13.97 10.11
CA ILE A 157 -12.13 13.82 8.85
C ILE A 157 -11.88 15.18 8.22
N TYR A 158 -10.83 15.24 7.41
CA TYR A 158 -10.37 16.44 6.75
C TYR A 158 -10.45 16.32 5.23
N ALA A 159 -10.71 17.41 4.52
CA ALA A 159 -10.58 17.47 3.06
C ALA A 159 -10.07 18.84 2.56
N PRO A 160 -9.44 18.92 1.37
CA PRO A 160 -8.85 20.16 0.86
C PRO A 160 -9.85 21.31 0.63
N GLN A 161 -11.08 20.99 0.20
CA GLN A 161 -12.17 21.96 -0.03
C GLN A 161 -13.42 21.68 0.82
N ALA A 162 -13.29 21.06 2.00
CA ALA A 162 -14.43 20.90 2.91
C ALA A 162 -15.03 22.26 3.33
N GLN A 163 -16.32 22.23 3.65
CA GLN A 163 -16.96 23.21 4.52
C GLN A 163 -16.99 22.62 5.93
N ASP A 164 -16.53 23.38 6.92
CA ASP A 164 -16.48 22.91 8.29
C ASP A 164 -17.90 22.69 8.85
N GLY A 165 -18.17 21.52 9.43
CA GLY A 165 -19.53 21.17 9.86
C GLY A 165 -19.70 19.71 10.32
N PRO A 166 -20.96 19.28 10.54
CA PRO A 166 -21.25 17.88 10.86
C PRO A 166 -21.00 16.97 9.65
N HIS A 167 -20.66 15.71 9.94
CA HIS A 167 -20.56 14.63 8.95
C HIS A 167 -21.44 13.46 9.39
N GLU A 168 -22.00 12.71 8.45
CA GLU A 168 -22.93 11.60 8.75
C GLU A 168 -22.19 10.26 9.00
N GLY A 169 -22.81 9.39 9.80
CA GLY A 169 -22.30 8.06 10.07
C GLY A 169 -21.24 8.00 11.19
N ALA A 170 -20.18 7.22 10.98
CA ALA A 170 -19.21 6.86 12.02
C ALA A 170 -18.12 7.93 12.30
N VAL A 171 -18.17 9.08 11.64
CA VAL A 171 -17.29 10.23 11.87
C VAL A 171 -18.18 11.47 11.94
N ALA A 172 -18.07 12.23 13.02
CA ALA A 172 -19.02 13.26 13.38
C ALA A 172 -18.77 14.64 12.74
N SER A 173 -17.54 14.92 12.29
CA SER A 173 -17.18 16.26 11.77
C SER A 173 -16.37 16.27 10.46
N LEU A 174 -16.86 17.12 9.55
CA LEU A 174 -16.23 17.73 8.38
C LEU A 174 -15.26 18.87 8.75
N GLU A 175 -13.96 18.80 8.42
CA GLU A 175 -13.04 19.95 8.50
C GLU A 175 -12.21 20.20 7.24
N ARG A 176 -11.85 21.46 6.99
CA ARG A 176 -10.95 21.83 5.90
C ARG A 176 -9.48 21.68 6.32
N SER A 177 -8.70 20.95 5.52
CA SER A 177 -7.23 20.99 5.59
C SER A 177 -6.62 21.59 4.32
N PRO A 178 -6.11 22.84 4.37
CA PRO A 178 -5.33 23.43 3.28
C PRO A 178 -4.06 22.62 2.96
N PHE A 179 -3.52 21.89 3.94
CA PHE A 179 -2.33 21.06 3.74
C PHE A 179 -2.60 19.90 2.77
N MET A 180 -3.80 19.30 2.79
CA MET A 180 -4.17 18.25 1.82
C MET A 180 -4.24 18.72 0.37
N ALA A 181 -4.27 20.04 0.11
CA ALA A 181 -4.16 20.61 -1.24
C ALA A 181 -2.70 20.87 -1.68
N SER A 182 -1.72 20.69 -0.78
CA SER A 182 -0.30 20.90 -1.06
C SER A 182 0.36 19.62 -1.56
N PRO A 183 1.30 19.67 -2.53
CA PRO A 183 2.11 18.51 -2.89
C PRO A 183 2.94 17.97 -1.71
N ALA A 184 3.17 18.79 -0.67
CA ALA A 184 3.80 18.36 0.57
C ALA A 184 3.00 17.29 1.34
N PHE A 185 1.68 17.19 1.14
CA PHE A 185 0.84 16.13 1.69
C PHE A 185 1.29 14.75 1.19
N CYS A 186 1.48 14.62 -0.13
CA CYS A 186 2.04 13.43 -0.77
C CYS A 186 3.50 13.20 -0.36
N GLY A 187 4.27 14.29 -0.24
CA GLY A 187 5.68 14.29 0.16
C GLY A 187 5.99 13.72 1.55
N GLN A 188 4.98 13.53 2.41
CA GLN A 188 5.13 12.81 3.69
C GLN A 188 5.59 11.36 3.51
N CYS A 189 5.14 10.71 2.42
CA CYS A 189 5.47 9.32 2.11
C CYS A 189 6.34 9.22 0.83
N HIS A 190 6.05 10.03 -0.19
CA HIS A 190 6.82 10.10 -1.43
C HIS A 190 8.08 10.99 -1.28
N GLY A 191 8.90 10.77 -0.25
CA GLY A 191 9.86 11.73 0.31
C GLY A 191 10.98 12.30 -0.59
N LEU A 192 11.92 13.00 0.07
CA LEU A 192 12.97 13.80 -0.56
C LEU A 192 14.24 13.00 -0.95
N GLY A 193 14.40 11.77 -0.46
CA GLY A 193 15.68 11.07 -0.49
C GLY A 193 15.83 10.00 0.59
N PRO A 194 17.08 9.63 0.94
CA PRO A 194 17.35 8.69 2.02
C PRO A 194 16.80 9.19 3.37
N ASN A 195 16.16 8.28 4.10
CA ASN A 195 15.64 8.51 5.44
C ASN A 195 16.76 8.19 6.45
N PHE A 196 17.49 9.23 6.87
CA PHE A 196 18.61 9.15 7.80
C PHE A 196 18.19 9.11 9.27
N GLU A 197 16.90 9.27 9.57
CA GLU A 197 16.32 9.11 10.90
C GLU A 197 16.22 7.64 11.35
N PHE A 198 16.42 6.69 10.43
CA PHE A 198 16.46 5.25 10.72
C PHE A 198 17.90 4.74 10.83
N SER A 199 18.07 3.68 11.61
CA SER A 199 19.35 2.97 11.75
C SER A 199 19.15 1.48 11.45
N PRO A 200 19.72 0.96 10.35
CA PRO A 200 20.46 1.68 9.31
C PRO A 200 19.57 2.65 8.49
N PRO A 201 20.16 3.63 7.77
CA PRO A 201 19.38 4.52 6.90
C PRO A 201 18.63 3.77 5.79
N VAL A 202 17.44 4.25 5.43
CA VAL A 202 16.56 3.60 4.45
C VAL A 202 16.28 4.52 3.26
N GLN A 203 16.66 4.10 2.06
CA GLN A 203 16.33 4.80 0.81
C GLN A 203 15.19 4.08 0.09
N CYS A 204 14.03 4.73 0.00
CA CYS A 204 12.87 4.22 -0.75
C CYS A 204 12.29 5.28 -1.70
N ALA A 205 11.78 6.39 -1.16
CA ALA A 205 11.09 7.39 -1.96
C ALA A 205 11.94 8.66 -2.20
N THR A 206 12.06 9.05 -3.47
CA THR A 206 12.76 10.27 -3.93
C THR A 206 11.85 11.25 -4.71
N LEU A 207 10.58 10.91 -4.91
CA LEU A 207 9.67 11.55 -5.88
C LEU A 207 9.38 13.01 -5.55
N TYR A 208 9.07 13.35 -4.29
CA TYR A 208 8.87 14.74 -3.89
C TYR A 208 10.18 15.54 -3.95
N GLY A 209 11.33 14.87 -3.74
CA GLY A 209 12.65 15.46 -3.96
C GLY A 209 12.90 15.82 -5.42
N SER A 210 12.59 14.92 -6.36
CA SER A 210 12.76 15.19 -7.79
C SER A 210 11.71 16.19 -8.32
N TYR A 211 10.49 16.16 -7.80
CA TYR A 211 9.46 17.18 -8.04
C TYR A 211 9.95 18.59 -7.67
N LEU A 212 10.45 18.79 -6.44
CA LEU A 212 10.96 20.10 -6.01
C LEU A 212 12.22 20.53 -6.78
N HIS A 213 13.23 19.66 -6.85
CA HIS A 213 14.56 20.04 -7.32
C HIS A 213 14.73 20.03 -8.85
N ALA A 214 13.83 19.38 -9.59
CA ALA A 214 13.86 19.37 -11.06
C ALA A 214 12.62 20.03 -11.69
N TYR A 215 11.41 19.59 -11.33
CA TYR A 215 10.19 20.07 -12.00
C TYR A 215 9.83 21.51 -11.59
N VAL A 216 9.68 21.78 -10.29
CA VAL A 216 9.36 23.12 -9.78
C VAL A 216 10.50 24.10 -10.07
N ALA A 217 11.76 23.68 -9.86
CA ALA A 217 12.94 24.47 -10.22
C ALA A 217 13.04 24.78 -11.73
N GLY A 218 12.50 23.90 -12.59
CA GLY A 218 12.38 24.11 -14.03
C GLY A 218 11.19 24.98 -14.47
N GLY A 219 10.44 25.55 -13.52
CA GLY A 219 9.26 26.38 -13.81
C GLY A 219 7.93 25.62 -13.88
N GLY A 220 7.90 24.34 -13.48
CA GLY A 220 6.69 23.54 -13.37
C GLY A 220 5.74 24.04 -12.27
N THR A 221 4.44 24.09 -12.59
CA THR A 221 3.41 24.69 -11.71
C THR A 221 2.31 23.73 -11.27
N SER A 222 2.20 22.54 -11.87
CA SER A 222 1.21 21.53 -11.48
C SER A 222 1.64 20.77 -10.23
N THR A 223 0.70 20.46 -9.34
CA THR A 223 0.95 19.65 -8.14
C THR A 223 0.80 18.15 -8.44
N CYS A 224 1.16 17.30 -7.46
CA CYS A 224 0.86 15.87 -7.49
C CYS A 224 -0.64 15.59 -7.71
N ILE A 225 -1.51 16.41 -7.11
CA ILE A 225 -2.96 16.23 -7.12
C ILE A 225 -3.53 16.55 -8.51
N ASP A 226 -3.02 17.59 -9.16
CA ASP A 226 -3.43 18.03 -10.51
C ASP A 226 -3.15 16.98 -11.61
N CYS A 227 -2.23 16.05 -11.36
CA CYS A 227 -1.88 14.96 -12.29
C CYS A 227 -2.44 13.60 -11.84
N HIS A 228 -2.30 13.25 -10.56
CA HIS A 228 -2.58 11.90 -10.06
C HIS A 228 -3.98 11.74 -9.43
N MET A 229 -4.68 12.84 -9.14
CA MET A 229 -6.04 12.87 -8.58
C MET A 229 -6.99 13.79 -9.37
N GLN A 230 -6.84 13.80 -10.70
CA GLN A 230 -7.67 14.60 -11.60
C GLN A 230 -9.16 14.32 -11.40
N GLY A 231 -9.96 15.38 -11.19
CA GLY A 231 -11.39 15.23 -10.87
C GLY A 231 -11.68 14.56 -9.52
N ALA A 232 -10.72 14.60 -8.58
CA ALA A 232 -10.74 13.85 -7.32
C ALA A 232 -10.78 12.32 -7.49
N ASP A 233 -10.17 11.80 -8.55
CA ASP A 233 -9.96 10.36 -8.77
C ASP A 233 -8.99 9.77 -7.73
N HIS A 234 -9.48 8.82 -6.93
CA HIS A 234 -8.72 8.13 -5.87
C HIS A 234 -8.05 6.83 -6.35
N GLU A 235 -7.90 6.59 -7.65
CA GLU A 235 -7.08 5.47 -8.14
C GLU A 235 -5.57 5.76 -8.02
N PHE A 236 -5.19 7.03 -7.81
CA PHE A 236 -3.81 7.50 -7.65
C PHE A 236 -2.89 6.95 -8.75
N LYS A 237 -3.24 7.24 -10.01
CA LYS A 237 -2.62 6.66 -11.22
C LYS A 237 -1.08 6.75 -11.18
N PRO A 238 -0.33 5.75 -11.67
CA PRO A 238 -0.79 4.56 -12.38
C PRO A 238 -1.24 3.41 -11.46
N ASN A 239 -2.29 2.70 -11.88
CA ASN A 239 -2.55 1.37 -11.36
C ASN A 239 -1.62 0.36 -12.05
N PHE A 240 -0.47 0.09 -11.44
CA PHE A 240 0.55 -0.81 -12.00
C PHE A 240 0.09 -2.27 -12.24
N ALA A 241 -1.09 -2.68 -11.77
CA ALA A 241 -1.67 -3.97 -12.16
C ALA A 241 -2.28 -3.91 -13.58
N ASP A 242 -2.83 -2.76 -13.99
CA ASP A 242 -3.24 -2.48 -15.36
C ASP A 242 -2.00 -2.07 -16.19
N ARG A 243 -1.32 -3.08 -16.74
CA ARG A 243 -0.18 -2.88 -17.63
C ARG A 243 -0.53 -2.08 -18.89
N PRO A 244 -1.64 -2.35 -19.62
CA PRO A 244 -2.06 -1.52 -20.76
C PRO A 244 -2.25 -0.02 -20.44
N ALA A 245 -2.93 0.33 -19.35
CA ALA A 245 -3.11 1.72 -18.96
C ALA A 245 -1.80 2.36 -18.50
N THR A 246 -1.01 1.64 -17.70
CA THR A 246 0.31 2.09 -17.24
C THR A 246 1.27 2.33 -18.42
N ALA A 247 1.25 1.48 -19.44
CA ALA A 247 2.06 1.65 -20.65
C ALA A 247 1.70 2.91 -21.43
N LYS A 248 0.40 3.26 -21.54
CA LYS A 248 -0.04 4.53 -22.16
C LYS A 248 0.46 5.75 -21.38
N LEU A 249 0.44 5.70 -20.05
CA LEU A 249 0.98 6.76 -19.20
C LEU A 249 2.49 6.92 -19.41
N TYR A 250 3.25 5.82 -19.48
CA TYR A 250 4.68 5.88 -19.80
C TYR A 250 4.96 6.40 -21.22
N GLN A 251 4.16 6.06 -22.22
CA GLN A 251 4.31 6.59 -23.58
C GLN A 251 4.11 8.12 -23.65
N ALA A 252 3.18 8.66 -22.86
CA ALA A 252 2.97 10.11 -22.76
C ALA A 252 4.06 10.82 -21.93
N ALA A 253 4.56 10.17 -20.88
CA ALA A 253 5.57 10.72 -19.98
C ALA A 253 7.00 10.64 -20.54
N LEU A 254 7.31 9.62 -21.36
CA LEU A 254 8.63 9.35 -21.91
C LEU A 254 8.57 9.21 -23.44
N PRO A 255 8.22 10.28 -24.19
CA PRO A 255 8.29 10.25 -25.65
C PRO A 255 9.74 10.01 -26.10
N MET A 256 9.88 9.19 -27.14
CA MET A 256 11.15 8.74 -27.67
C MET A 256 11.22 9.05 -29.16
N GLU A 257 12.28 9.75 -29.57
CA GLU A 257 12.62 10.01 -30.96
C GLU A 257 13.92 9.30 -31.30
N ALA A 258 14.00 8.67 -32.47
CA ALA A 258 15.18 7.96 -32.93
C ALA A 258 15.60 8.48 -34.30
N SER A 259 16.81 9.02 -34.40
CA SER A 259 17.41 9.54 -35.63
C SER A 259 18.52 8.59 -36.11
N VAL A 260 18.56 8.34 -37.42
CA VAL A 260 19.46 7.36 -38.02
C VAL A 260 20.26 8.02 -39.15
N LEU A 261 21.58 8.07 -38.98
CA LEU A 261 22.51 8.63 -39.97
C LEU A 261 23.43 7.52 -40.51
N PRO A 262 23.25 7.07 -41.76
CA PRO A 262 24.23 6.21 -42.41
C PRO A 262 25.51 7.01 -42.70
N LEU A 263 26.67 6.44 -42.40
CA LEU A 263 27.96 7.10 -42.58
C LEU A 263 29.03 6.11 -43.05
N VAL A 264 30.03 6.60 -43.77
CA VAL A 264 31.16 5.79 -44.24
C VAL A 264 32.40 6.21 -43.45
N PHE A 265 32.92 5.30 -42.64
CA PHE A 265 34.09 5.53 -41.80
C PHE A 265 35.33 4.85 -42.39
N GLN A 266 36.46 5.54 -42.37
CA GLN A 266 37.74 5.01 -42.83
C GLN A 266 38.77 5.17 -41.69
N PRO A 267 39.00 4.13 -40.87
CA PRO A 267 39.97 4.20 -39.78
C PRO A 267 41.41 4.13 -40.31
N GLY A 268 42.00 5.30 -40.56
CA GLY A 268 43.37 5.44 -41.06
C GLY A 268 43.51 4.96 -42.51
N ASP A 269 44.48 4.08 -42.75
CA ASP A 269 44.78 3.46 -44.05
C ASP A 269 43.88 2.26 -44.39
N ARG A 270 43.01 1.83 -43.47
CA ARG A 270 42.13 0.67 -43.66
C ARG A 270 41.03 0.93 -44.72
N PRO A 271 40.44 -0.12 -45.30
CA PRO A 271 39.29 0.00 -46.19
C PRO A 271 38.11 0.74 -45.53
N ARG A 272 37.33 1.44 -46.36
CA ARG A 272 36.08 2.11 -45.94
C ARG A 272 35.07 1.10 -45.42
N GLN A 273 34.42 1.44 -44.31
CA GLN A 273 33.38 0.64 -43.66
C GLN A 273 32.08 1.43 -43.65
N ALA A 274 30.97 0.77 -43.99
CA ALA A 274 29.64 1.32 -43.77
C ALA A 274 29.31 1.20 -42.28
N LEU A 275 28.95 2.32 -41.66
CA LEU A 275 28.47 2.43 -40.28
C LEU A 275 27.13 3.15 -40.26
N VAL A 276 26.48 3.08 -39.10
CA VAL A 276 25.25 3.83 -38.80
C VAL A 276 25.45 4.49 -37.44
N ALA A 277 25.25 5.81 -37.37
CA ALA A 277 25.01 6.48 -36.11
C ALA A 277 23.50 6.42 -35.82
N LEU A 278 23.16 5.89 -34.65
CA LEU A 278 21.82 5.93 -34.08
C LEU A 278 21.87 6.88 -32.89
N GLU A 279 21.08 7.94 -32.94
CA GLU A 279 20.80 8.79 -31.79
C GLU A 279 19.36 8.51 -31.33
N VAL A 280 19.18 8.45 -30.01
CA VAL A 280 17.88 8.24 -29.37
C VAL A 280 17.71 9.32 -28.31
N VAL A 281 16.70 10.16 -28.50
CA VAL A 281 16.32 11.20 -27.56
C VAL A 281 15.09 10.71 -26.80
N ILE A 282 15.17 10.70 -25.47
CA ILE A 282 14.04 10.42 -24.58
C ILE A 282 13.83 11.67 -23.73
N ALA A 283 12.71 12.35 -23.91
CA ALA A 283 12.33 13.45 -23.03
C ALA A 283 11.56 12.91 -21.82
N ASN A 284 11.54 13.67 -20.71
CA ASN A 284 10.70 13.37 -19.56
C ASN A 284 9.68 14.50 -19.36
N ASN A 285 8.42 14.19 -19.63
CA ASN A 285 7.28 15.09 -19.47
C ASN A 285 6.59 14.94 -18.09
N ALA A 286 7.04 14.03 -17.24
CA ALA A 286 6.48 13.87 -15.89
C ALA A 286 6.95 14.99 -14.95
N GLY A 287 6.13 15.29 -13.93
CA GLY A 287 6.45 16.27 -12.88
C GLY A 287 7.54 15.81 -11.88
N HIS A 288 8.24 14.73 -12.17
CA HIS A 288 9.26 14.10 -11.32
C HIS A 288 10.17 13.22 -12.19
N ARG A 289 11.24 12.66 -11.62
CA ARG A 289 12.12 11.71 -12.34
C ARG A 289 11.35 10.46 -12.75
N LEU A 290 11.76 9.80 -13.83
CA LEU A 290 11.32 8.44 -14.15
C LEU A 290 12.51 7.51 -14.43
N PRO A 291 12.53 6.27 -13.88
CA PRO A 291 11.71 5.85 -12.73
C PRO A 291 12.04 6.69 -11.48
N ASP A 292 11.05 6.85 -10.62
CA ASP A 292 11.22 7.28 -9.22
C ASP A 292 10.71 6.14 -8.30
N GLY A 293 10.85 6.32 -6.99
CA GLY A 293 10.60 5.31 -5.96
C GLY A 293 9.23 4.64 -5.99
#